data_AF-A0A0C2MLM9-F1
#
_entry.id   AF-A0A0C2MLM9-F1
#
_cell.length_a   1.000
_cell.length_b   1.000
_cell.length_c   1.000
_cell.angle_alpha   90.00
_cell.angle_beta   90.00
_cell.angle_gamma   90.00
#
_symmetry.space_group_name_H-M   'P 1'
#
loop_
_entity.id
_entity.type
_entity.pdbx_description
1 polymer ?
#
loop_
_entity_poly.entity_id
_entity_poly.type
_entity_poly.pdbx_seq_one_letter_code
_entity_poly.pdbx_strand_id
1 'polypeptide(L)'
;MDVNSAPSQSELKQFNELHSRYINTAQGCKEMMKWEDAGNAYYEAAKIAEGYLIDVGTASSNYLSAGNCYRRALSEQAYETYLKCIDAHLKYGAQEEATAIAVRCGYMFDSEYGDIVISNEFYDKADELREKYNLEHNCAFSTNYMHNFLLNISDALNNQQKYRDQFDWIKVYQQMFKNELTQTIAYVEELSDTSKNVIRKREPAQVSQDA
;
A
#
# COMPACT_ATOMS: atom_id res chain seq x y z
N MET A 1 -40.32 -26.37 -14.88
CA MET A 1 -39.94 -25.76 -16.16
C MET A 1 -38.55 -26.28 -16.46
N ASP A 2 -38.36 -27.01 -17.55
CA ASP A 2 -37.03 -27.50 -17.93
C ASP A 2 -36.12 -26.30 -18.21
N VAL A 3 -35.14 -26.08 -17.35
CA VAL A 3 -34.15 -24.98 -17.46
C VAL A 3 -33.13 -25.25 -18.59
N ASN A 4 -33.41 -26.25 -19.45
CA ASN A 4 -32.47 -26.78 -20.44
C ASN A 4 -32.92 -26.56 -21.91
N SER A 5 -34.02 -25.86 -22.18
CA SER A 5 -34.34 -25.47 -23.55
C SER A 5 -33.45 -24.30 -23.97
N ALA A 6 -32.62 -24.50 -24.99
CA ALA A 6 -31.83 -23.43 -25.57
C ALA A 6 -32.74 -22.26 -26.00
N PRO A 7 -32.37 -21.00 -25.70
CA PRO A 7 -33.19 -19.84 -26.04
C PRO A 7 -33.40 -19.75 -27.55
N SER A 8 -34.61 -19.36 -27.95
CA SER A 8 -34.94 -19.10 -29.35
C SER A 8 -34.13 -17.92 -29.90
N GLN A 9 -34.01 -17.82 -31.22
CA GLN A 9 -33.32 -16.67 -31.85
C GLN A 9 -33.95 -15.32 -31.48
N SER A 10 -35.27 -15.29 -31.28
CA SER A 10 -35.98 -14.08 -30.84
C SER A 10 -35.57 -13.68 -29.42
N GLU A 11 -35.48 -14.65 -28.50
CA GLU A 11 -35.03 -14.40 -27.12
C GLU A 11 -33.57 -13.97 -27.06
N LEU A 12 -32.68 -14.63 -27.81
CA LEU A 12 -31.28 -14.22 -27.92
C LEU A 12 -31.14 -12.77 -28.40
N LYS A 13 -31.97 -12.35 -29.37
CA LYS A 13 -31.99 -10.95 -29.82
C LYS A 13 -32.42 -10.00 -28.70
N GLN A 14 -33.46 -10.34 -27.95
CA GLN A 14 -33.91 -9.53 -26.81
C GLN A 14 -32.85 -9.42 -25.71
N PHE A 15 -32.16 -10.51 -25.38
CA PHE A 15 -31.09 -10.49 -24.38
C PHE A 15 -29.88 -9.67 -24.83
N ASN A 16 -29.51 -9.73 -26.11
CA ASN A 16 -28.45 -8.87 -26.65
C ASN A 16 -28.82 -7.38 -26.59
N GLU A 17 -30.06 -7.03 -26.92
CA GLU A 17 -30.56 -5.66 -26.81
C GLU A 17 -30.59 -5.19 -25.35
N LEU A 18 -31.03 -6.04 -24.42
CA LEU A 18 -31.07 -5.73 -23.00
C LEU A 18 -29.67 -5.56 -22.41
N HIS A 19 -28.74 -6.46 -22.73
CA HIS A 19 -27.33 -6.35 -22.37
C HIS A 19 -26.74 -5.02 -22.85
N SER A 20 -26.94 -4.69 -24.12
CA SER A 20 -26.45 -3.44 -24.71
C SER A 20 -27.00 -2.20 -23.99
N ARG A 21 -28.28 -2.21 -23.59
CA ARG A 21 -28.88 -1.12 -22.80
C ARG A 21 -28.15 -0.94 -21.47
N TYR A 22 -27.90 -2.02 -20.73
CA TYR A 22 -27.17 -1.95 -19.47
C TYR A 22 -25.74 -1.44 -19.64
N ILE A 23 -25.03 -1.85 -20.70
CA ILE A 23 -23.69 -1.33 -21.02
C ILE A 23 -23.74 0.19 -21.25
N ASN A 24 -24.68 0.66 -22.06
CA ASN A 24 -24.84 2.10 -22.35
C ASN A 24 -25.20 2.88 -21.08
N THR A 25 -26.10 2.35 -20.24
CA THR A 25 -26.44 2.96 -18.94
C THR A 25 -25.21 3.03 -18.04
N ALA A 26 -24.42 1.96 -17.95
CA ALA A 26 -23.23 1.93 -17.12
C ALA A 26 -22.19 2.98 -17.58
N GLN A 27 -21.99 3.11 -18.89
CA GLN A 27 -21.10 4.12 -19.47
C GLN A 27 -21.58 5.54 -19.17
N GLY A 28 -22.87 5.84 -19.37
CA GLY A 28 -23.45 7.15 -19.04
C GLY A 28 -23.33 7.48 -17.55
N CYS A 29 -23.55 6.51 -16.66
CA CYS A 29 -23.34 6.69 -15.22
C CYS A 29 -21.87 7.00 -14.88
N LYS A 30 -20.90 6.34 -15.54
CA LYS A 30 -19.47 6.64 -15.36
C LYS A 30 -19.10 8.06 -15.78
N GLU A 31 -19.64 8.54 -16.90
CA GLU A 31 -19.43 9.92 -17.36
C GLU A 31 -19.96 10.95 -16.35
N MET A 32 -21.06 10.62 -15.66
CA MET A 32 -21.63 11.43 -14.59
C MET A 32 -21.02 11.17 -13.20
N MET A 33 -19.96 10.35 -13.11
CA MET A 33 -19.32 9.92 -11.86
C MET A 33 -20.27 9.22 -10.85
N LYS A 34 -21.37 8.65 -11.33
CA LYS A 34 -22.29 7.82 -10.54
C LYS A 34 -21.80 6.38 -10.50
N TRP A 35 -20.72 6.17 -9.74
CA TRP A 35 -19.98 4.90 -9.78
C TRP A 35 -20.80 3.70 -9.31
N GLU A 36 -21.64 3.85 -8.29
CA GLU A 36 -22.48 2.74 -7.81
C GLU A 36 -23.54 2.33 -8.83
N ASP A 37 -24.24 3.30 -9.44
CA ASP A 37 -25.19 3.05 -10.53
C ASP A 37 -24.52 2.40 -11.74
N ALA A 38 -23.30 2.82 -12.07
CA ALA A 38 -22.51 2.19 -13.12
C ALA A 38 -22.15 0.74 -12.78
N GLY A 39 -21.78 0.48 -11.52
CA GLY A 39 -21.51 -0.87 -11.01
C GLY A 39 -22.72 -1.78 -11.16
N ASN A 40 -23.89 -1.32 -10.70
CA ASN A 40 -25.16 -2.04 -10.81
C ASN A 40 -25.51 -2.39 -12.27
N ALA A 41 -25.35 -1.43 -13.18
CA ALA A 41 -25.64 -1.64 -14.59
C ALA A 41 -24.67 -2.65 -15.25
N TYR A 42 -23.37 -2.56 -14.99
CA TYR A 42 -22.42 -3.58 -15.48
C TYR A 42 -22.70 -4.96 -14.89
N TYR A 43 -23.10 -5.03 -13.62
CA TYR A 43 -23.40 -6.28 -12.95
C TYR A 43 -24.61 -7.00 -13.57
N GLU A 44 -25.67 -6.26 -13.87
CA GLU A 44 -26.82 -6.83 -14.58
C GLU A 44 -26.47 -7.23 -16.03
N ALA A 45 -25.62 -6.45 -16.72
CA ALA A 45 -25.07 -6.87 -18.02
C ALA A 45 -24.27 -8.17 -17.92
N ALA A 46 -23.48 -8.35 -16.85
CA ALA A 46 -22.71 -9.57 -16.61
C ALA A 46 -23.62 -10.79 -16.40
N LYS A 47 -24.67 -10.65 -15.59
CA LYS A 47 -25.67 -11.72 -15.38
C LYS A 47 -26.37 -12.12 -16.67
N ILE A 48 -26.67 -11.16 -17.54
CA ILE A 48 -27.28 -11.45 -18.85
C ILE A 48 -26.32 -12.24 -19.73
N ALA A 49 -25.06 -11.79 -19.81
CA ALA A 49 -24.03 -12.45 -20.59
C ALA A 49 -23.77 -13.88 -20.09
N GLU A 50 -23.70 -14.09 -18.78
CA GLU A 50 -23.44 -15.38 -18.15
C GLU A 50 -24.61 -16.36 -18.34
N GLY A 51 -25.83 -15.93 -18.01
CA GLY A 51 -26.98 -16.82 -17.94
C GLY A 51 -27.69 -17.08 -19.27
N TYR A 52 -27.75 -16.07 -20.15
CA TYR A 52 -28.61 -16.13 -21.34
C TYR A 52 -27.82 -16.12 -22.65
N LEU A 53 -26.72 -15.35 -22.72
CA LEU A 53 -25.88 -15.32 -23.91
C LEU A 53 -24.82 -16.43 -23.89
N ILE A 54 -24.55 -17.00 -22.71
CA ILE A 54 -23.50 -18.01 -22.49
C ILE A 54 -22.13 -17.47 -22.97
N ASP A 55 -21.96 -16.15 -22.88
CA ASP A 55 -20.73 -15.45 -23.25
C ASP A 55 -19.95 -15.14 -21.98
N VAL A 56 -19.12 -16.10 -21.59
CA VAL A 56 -18.35 -16.04 -20.35
C VAL A 56 -17.27 -14.96 -20.39
N GLY A 57 -16.69 -14.69 -21.56
CA GLY A 57 -15.71 -13.61 -21.73
C GLY A 57 -16.34 -12.24 -21.51
N THR A 58 -17.53 -12.02 -22.06
CA THR A 58 -18.28 -10.79 -21.81
C THR A 58 -18.77 -10.71 -20.36
N ALA A 59 -19.24 -11.81 -19.77
CA ALA A 59 -19.68 -11.84 -18.38
C ALA A 59 -18.56 -11.47 -17.41
N SER A 60 -17.39 -12.11 -17.53
CA SER A 60 -16.22 -11.84 -16.69
C SER A 60 -15.74 -10.40 -16.82
N SER A 61 -15.62 -9.87 -18.05
CA SER A 61 -15.26 -8.46 -18.31
C SER A 61 -16.24 -7.47 -17.69
N ASN A 62 -17.54 -7.78 -17.75
CA ASN A 62 -18.58 -6.95 -17.13
C ASN A 62 -18.56 -7.03 -15.61
N TYR A 63 -18.37 -8.21 -15.01
CA TYR A 63 -18.17 -8.32 -13.55
C TYR A 63 -16.91 -7.55 -13.11
N LEU A 64 -15.79 -7.65 -13.83
CA LEU A 64 -14.59 -6.87 -13.52
C LEU A 64 -14.86 -5.35 -13.58
N SER A 65 -15.61 -4.91 -14.59
CA SER A 65 -16.03 -3.51 -14.75
C SER A 65 -16.94 -3.06 -13.62
N ALA A 66 -17.90 -3.90 -13.20
CA ALA A 66 -18.77 -3.65 -12.06
C ALA A 66 -17.97 -3.53 -10.75
N GLY A 67 -17.08 -4.49 -10.47
CA GLY A 67 -16.21 -4.47 -9.30
C GLY A 67 -15.37 -3.20 -9.23
N ASN A 68 -14.78 -2.77 -10.35
CA ASN A 68 -14.03 -1.51 -10.43
C ASN A 68 -14.91 -0.26 -10.18
N CYS A 69 -16.18 -0.30 -10.56
CA CYS A 69 -17.11 0.80 -10.30
C CYS A 69 -17.53 0.83 -8.82
N TYR A 70 -17.91 -0.30 -8.24
CA TYR A 70 -18.20 -0.41 -6.81
C TYR A 70 -17.01 0.01 -5.95
N ARG A 71 -15.81 -0.39 -6.36
CA ARG A 71 -14.56 0.05 -5.76
C ARG A 71 -14.45 1.58 -5.73
N ARG A 72 -14.63 2.26 -6.87
CA ARG A 72 -14.63 3.73 -6.93
C ARG A 72 -15.74 4.38 -6.10
N ALA A 73 -16.85 3.67 -5.89
CA ALA A 73 -17.93 4.09 -5.01
C ALA A 73 -17.68 3.79 -3.52
N LEU A 74 -16.56 3.12 -3.17
CA LEU A 74 -16.28 2.58 -1.83
C LEU A 74 -17.37 1.61 -1.33
N SER A 75 -17.98 0.86 -2.24
CA SER A 75 -19.03 -0.11 -1.93
C SER A 75 -18.44 -1.48 -1.60
N GLU A 76 -18.98 -2.11 -0.56
CA GLU A 76 -18.63 -3.48 -0.12
C GLU A 76 -18.89 -4.53 -1.21
N GLN A 77 -19.78 -4.24 -2.17
CA GLN A 77 -20.10 -5.11 -3.30
C GLN A 77 -18.89 -5.36 -4.23
N ALA A 78 -17.83 -4.57 -4.15
CA ALA A 78 -16.62 -4.75 -4.94
C ALA A 78 -16.01 -6.15 -4.74
N TYR A 79 -15.90 -6.59 -3.49
CA TYR A 79 -15.32 -7.89 -3.12
C TYR A 79 -16.07 -9.05 -3.79
N GLU A 80 -17.38 -9.15 -3.53
CA GLU A 80 -18.22 -10.24 -4.06
C GLU A 80 -18.24 -10.24 -5.59
N THR A 81 -18.20 -9.05 -6.20
CA THR A 81 -18.22 -8.91 -7.65
C THR A 81 -16.90 -9.36 -8.30
N TYR A 82 -15.76 -9.12 -7.66
CA TYR A 82 -14.48 -9.66 -8.11
C TYR A 82 -14.44 -11.19 -7.99
N LEU A 83 -14.99 -11.78 -6.93
CA LEU A 83 -15.13 -13.23 -6.82
C LEU A 83 -15.97 -13.81 -7.97
N LYS A 84 -17.10 -13.16 -8.33
CA LYS A 84 -17.89 -13.57 -9.50
C LYS A 84 -17.12 -13.50 -10.82
N CYS A 85 -16.27 -12.49 -10.97
CA CYS A 85 -15.39 -12.38 -12.14
C CYS A 85 -14.42 -13.57 -12.22
N ILE A 86 -13.78 -13.93 -11.10
CA ILE A 86 -12.89 -15.10 -10.99
C ILE A 86 -13.65 -16.38 -11.31
N ASP A 87 -14.83 -16.58 -10.71
CA ASP A 87 -15.66 -17.77 -10.95
C ASP A 87 -16.09 -17.90 -12.42
N ALA A 88 -16.43 -16.79 -13.08
CA ALA A 88 -16.75 -16.78 -14.49
C ALA A 88 -15.57 -17.30 -15.34
N HIS A 89 -14.34 -16.82 -15.09
CA HIS A 89 -13.15 -17.33 -15.78
C HIS A 89 -12.91 -18.84 -15.52
N LEU A 90 -13.09 -19.29 -14.28
CA LEU A 90 -12.92 -20.70 -13.93
C LEU A 90 -13.92 -21.62 -14.64
N LYS A 91 -15.17 -21.19 -14.80
CA LYS A 91 -16.20 -21.96 -15.54
C LYS A 91 -15.81 -22.20 -17.00
N TYR A 92 -15.00 -21.34 -17.60
CA TYR A 92 -14.53 -21.47 -18.99
C TYR A 92 -13.17 -22.16 -19.12
N GLY A 93 -12.53 -22.53 -18.01
CA GLY A 93 -11.17 -23.07 -18.04
C GLY A 93 -10.11 -22.01 -18.37
N ALA A 94 -10.34 -20.75 -18.00
CA ALA A 94 -9.37 -19.66 -18.08
C ALA A 94 -8.69 -19.46 -16.71
N GLN A 95 -7.96 -20.49 -16.24
CA GLN A 95 -7.47 -20.52 -14.85
C GLN A 95 -6.31 -19.56 -14.61
N GLU A 96 -5.49 -19.30 -15.63
CA GLU A 96 -4.40 -18.32 -15.57
C GLU A 96 -4.97 -16.90 -15.37
N GLU A 97 -6.02 -16.53 -16.11
CA GLU A 97 -6.70 -15.26 -15.98
C GLU A 97 -7.40 -15.12 -14.62
N ALA A 98 -8.08 -16.17 -14.16
CA ALA A 98 -8.70 -16.20 -12.83
C ALA A 98 -7.66 -15.95 -11.72
N THR A 99 -6.50 -16.61 -11.81
CA THR A 99 -5.37 -16.42 -10.90
C THR A 99 -4.82 -14.99 -10.97
N ALA A 100 -4.62 -14.46 -12.18
CA ALA A 100 -4.11 -13.10 -12.38
C ALA A 100 -5.06 -12.04 -11.81
N ILE A 101 -6.38 -12.24 -11.97
CA ILE A 101 -7.40 -11.34 -11.40
C ILE A 101 -7.36 -11.40 -9.88
N ALA A 102 -7.28 -12.59 -9.28
CA ALA A 102 -7.15 -12.73 -7.82
C ALA A 102 -5.94 -11.95 -7.29
N VAL A 103 -4.74 -12.15 -7.86
CA VAL A 103 -3.54 -11.38 -7.47
C VAL A 103 -3.75 -9.87 -7.62
N ARG A 104 -4.33 -9.43 -8.75
CA ARG A 104 -4.56 -8.01 -9.02
C ARG A 104 -5.55 -7.40 -8.01
N CYS A 105 -6.60 -8.12 -7.65
CA CYS A 105 -7.56 -7.69 -6.63
C CYS A 105 -6.90 -7.61 -5.26
N GLY A 106 -6.09 -8.61 -4.88
CA GLY A 106 -5.30 -8.58 -3.64
C GLY A 106 -4.43 -7.34 -3.53
N TYR A 107 -3.65 -7.03 -4.57
CA TYR A 107 -2.82 -5.83 -4.63
C TYR A 107 -3.63 -4.53 -4.52
N MET A 108 -4.81 -4.52 -5.12
CA MET A 108 -5.70 -3.36 -5.12
C MET A 108 -6.26 -3.08 -3.72
N PHE A 109 -6.69 -4.11 -2.98
CA PHE A 109 -7.16 -3.95 -1.60
C PHE A 109 -6.05 -3.55 -0.63
N ASP A 110 -4.84 -4.07 -0.80
CA ASP A 110 -3.68 -3.66 0.00
C ASP A 110 -3.29 -2.20 -0.29
N SER A 111 -3.02 -1.88 -1.55
CA SER A 111 -2.45 -0.57 -1.93
C SER A 111 -3.44 0.59 -1.89
N GLU A 112 -4.72 0.37 -2.22
CA GLU A 112 -5.71 1.45 -2.30
C GLU A 112 -6.57 1.58 -1.04
N TYR A 113 -6.84 0.48 -0.32
CA TYR A 113 -7.69 0.48 0.88
C TYR A 113 -6.92 0.29 2.18
N GLY A 114 -5.70 -0.25 2.13
CA GLY A 114 -5.02 -0.74 3.33
C GLY A 114 -5.74 -1.92 3.99
N ASP A 115 -6.62 -2.60 3.26
CA ASP A 115 -7.36 -3.75 3.77
C ASP A 115 -6.55 -5.02 3.53
N ILE A 116 -5.61 -5.25 4.44
CA ILE A 116 -4.69 -6.39 4.40
C ILE A 116 -5.44 -7.71 4.56
N VAL A 117 -6.57 -7.73 5.26
CA VAL A 117 -7.36 -8.96 5.48
C VAL A 117 -7.95 -9.42 4.16
N ILE A 118 -8.71 -8.56 3.48
CA ILE A 118 -9.30 -8.88 2.17
C ILE A 118 -8.21 -9.12 1.12
N SER A 119 -7.13 -8.34 1.17
CA SER A 119 -5.99 -8.53 0.27
C SER A 119 -5.42 -9.95 0.35
N ASN A 120 -5.16 -10.44 1.57
CA ASN A 120 -4.65 -11.77 1.80
C ASN A 120 -5.63 -12.85 1.33
N GLU A 121 -6.93 -12.69 1.52
CA GLU A 121 -7.93 -13.64 1.00
C GLU A 121 -7.81 -13.82 -0.53
N PHE A 122 -7.58 -12.73 -1.27
CA PHE A 122 -7.37 -12.81 -2.71
C PHE A 122 -6.02 -13.43 -3.10
N TYR A 123 -4.96 -13.19 -2.33
CA TYR A 123 -3.68 -13.84 -2.57
C TYR A 123 -3.73 -15.33 -2.27
N ASP A 124 -4.33 -15.72 -1.14
CA ASP A 124 -4.58 -17.11 -0.78
C ASP A 124 -5.42 -17.79 -1.89
N LYS A 125 -6.44 -17.10 -2.39
CA LYS A 125 -7.24 -17.59 -3.53
C LYS A 125 -6.39 -17.83 -4.78
N ALA A 126 -5.47 -16.92 -5.10
CA ALA A 126 -4.58 -17.08 -6.25
C ALA A 126 -3.66 -18.31 -6.08
N ASP A 127 -3.13 -18.52 -4.87
CA ASP A 127 -2.25 -19.65 -4.59
C ASP A 127 -3.02 -20.99 -4.59
N GLU A 128 -4.23 -21.02 -4.03
CA GLU A 128 -5.16 -22.17 -4.15
C GLU A 128 -5.40 -22.54 -5.63
N LEU A 129 -5.65 -21.53 -6.48
CA LEU A 129 -5.88 -21.76 -7.91
C LEU A 129 -4.65 -22.29 -8.62
N ARG A 130 -3.45 -21.77 -8.30
CA ARG A 130 -2.19 -22.27 -8.86
C ARG A 130 -1.95 -23.72 -8.50
N GLU A 131 -2.10 -24.07 -7.23
CA GLU A 131 -1.93 -25.45 -6.76
C GLU A 131 -2.95 -26.38 -7.44
N LYS A 132 -4.23 -26.00 -7.42
CA LYS A 132 -5.34 -26.80 -7.97
C LYS A 132 -5.17 -27.12 -9.46
N TYR A 133 -4.66 -26.17 -10.24
CA TYR A 133 -4.52 -26.32 -11.69
C TYR A 133 -3.07 -26.55 -12.13
N ASN A 134 -2.16 -26.79 -11.20
CA ASN A 134 -0.72 -27.01 -11.44
C ASN A 134 -0.10 -25.91 -12.32
N LEU A 135 -0.44 -24.65 -12.03
CA LEU A 135 0.10 -23.49 -12.74
C LEU A 135 1.46 -23.12 -12.14
N GLU A 136 2.50 -23.07 -12.98
CA GLU A 136 3.81 -22.63 -12.52
C GLU A 136 3.78 -21.17 -12.07
N HIS A 137 4.26 -20.92 -10.86
CA HIS A 137 4.45 -19.56 -10.36
C HIS A 137 5.68 -18.93 -11.02
N ASN A 138 5.46 -18.19 -12.10
CA ASN A 138 6.48 -17.34 -12.70
C ASN A 138 6.49 -15.97 -12.01
N CYS A 139 7.15 -15.87 -10.86
CA CYS A 139 7.38 -14.57 -10.23
C CYS A 139 8.20 -13.69 -11.18
N ALA A 140 7.71 -12.49 -11.51
CA ALA A 140 8.49 -11.51 -12.25
C ALA A 140 9.80 -11.16 -11.51
N PHE A 141 9.79 -11.27 -10.18
CA PHE A 141 10.97 -11.17 -9.35
C PHE A 141 11.64 -12.53 -9.22
N SER A 142 12.70 -12.73 -10.00
CA SER A 142 13.54 -13.92 -9.84
C SER A 142 14.04 -14.06 -8.39
N THR A 143 14.33 -15.29 -7.95
CA THR A 143 14.97 -15.56 -6.66
C THR A 143 16.23 -14.71 -6.48
N ASN A 144 17.02 -14.53 -7.55
CA ASN A 144 18.20 -13.67 -7.54
C ASN A 144 17.86 -12.21 -7.27
N TYR A 145 16.78 -11.68 -7.86
CA TYR A 145 16.33 -10.32 -7.59
C TYR A 145 15.94 -10.16 -6.11
N MET A 146 15.12 -11.06 -5.57
CA MET A 146 14.68 -11.00 -4.18
C MET A 146 15.87 -11.13 -3.21
N HIS A 147 16.82 -12.01 -3.51
CA HIS A 147 18.04 -12.15 -2.72
C HIS A 147 18.87 -10.86 -2.70
N ASN A 148 19.11 -10.26 -3.88
CA ASN A 148 19.83 -9.00 -3.98
C ASN A 148 19.10 -7.85 -3.27
N PHE A 149 17.76 -7.82 -3.35
CA PHE A 149 16.96 -6.83 -2.64
C PHE A 149 17.11 -6.96 -1.12
N LEU A 150 17.08 -8.18 -0.58
CA LEU A 150 17.32 -8.45 0.84
C LEU A 150 18.73 -8.05 1.28
N LEU A 151 19.75 -8.35 0.47
CA LEU A 151 21.13 -7.91 0.74
C LEU A 151 21.22 -6.38 0.79
N ASN A 152 20.61 -5.67 -0.16
CA ASN A 152 20.60 -4.22 -0.17
C ASN A 152 19.91 -3.62 1.06
N ILE A 153 18.79 -4.21 1.52
CA ILE A 153 18.14 -3.81 2.77
C ILE A 153 19.06 -4.05 3.96
N SER A 154 19.68 -5.23 4.05
CA SER A 154 20.59 -5.58 5.13
C SER A 154 21.79 -4.63 5.18
N ASP A 155 22.39 -4.30 4.03
CA ASP A 155 23.49 -3.36 3.92
C ASP A 155 23.07 -1.94 4.32
N ALA A 156 21.88 -1.49 3.91
CA ALA A 156 21.34 -0.20 4.31
C ALA A 156 21.13 -0.11 5.83
N LEU A 157 20.58 -1.16 6.45
CA LEU A 157 20.37 -1.24 7.89
C LEU A 157 21.70 -1.30 8.67
N ASN A 158 22.67 -2.09 8.20
CA ASN A 158 24.00 -2.17 8.80
C ASN A 158 24.75 -0.84 8.71
N ASN A 159 24.63 -0.13 7.59
CA ASN A 159 25.21 1.19 7.43
C ASN A 159 24.52 2.23 8.34
N GLN A 160 23.21 2.14 8.56
CA GLN A 160 22.53 2.98 9.56
C GLN A 160 23.07 2.78 10.98
N GLN A 161 23.40 1.53 11.36
CA GLN A 161 24.02 1.26 12.65
C GLN A 161 25.39 1.94 12.78
N LYS A 162 26.21 1.88 11.74
CA LYS A 162 27.50 2.58 11.69
C LYS A 162 27.37 4.10 11.90
N TYR A 163 26.32 4.72 11.34
CA TYR A 163 26.06 6.15 11.57
C TYR A 163 25.56 6.45 12.98
N ARG A 164 24.79 5.55 13.61
CA ARG A 164 24.43 5.68 15.03
C ARG A 164 25.66 5.66 15.92
N ASP A 165 26.57 4.72 15.70
CA ASP A 165 27.79 4.58 16.50
C ASP A 165 28.69 5.83 16.37
N GLN A 166 28.76 6.42 15.17
CA GLN A 166 29.45 7.70 14.95
C GLN A 166 28.77 8.86 15.70
N PHE A 167 27.44 8.91 15.70
CA PHE A 167 26.69 9.95 16.41
C PHE A 167 26.88 9.88 17.92
N ASP A 168 26.93 8.67 18.48
CA ASP A 168 27.18 8.48 19.92
C ASP A 168 28.63 8.85 20.29
N TRP A 169 29.61 8.56 19.44
CA TRP A 169 30.98 9.06 19.63
C TRP A 169 31.06 10.59 19.66
N ILE A 170 30.34 11.27 18.75
CA ILE A 170 30.27 12.75 18.73
C ILE A 170 29.69 13.30 20.03
N LYS A 171 28.63 12.67 20.59
CA LYS A 171 28.06 13.10 21.88
C LYS A 171 29.06 12.99 23.03
N VAL A 172 29.80 11.88 23.10
CA VAL A 172 30.83 11.67 24.12
C VAL A 172 31.91 12.75 24.01
N TYR A 173 32.39 12.99 22.79
CA TYR A 173 33.41 14.03 22.53
C TYR A 173 32.91 15.44 22.91
N GLN A 174 31.68 15.80 22.53
CA GLN A 174 31.07 17.07 22.90
C GLN A 174 30.99 17.25 24.43
N GLN A 175 30.64 16.18 25.15
CA GLN A 175 30.58 16.22 26.61
C GLN A 175 31.97 16.37 27.24
N MET A 176 32.99 15.69 26.71
CA MET A 176 34.39 15.85 27.16
C MET A 176 34.86 17.30 26.95
N PHE A 177 34.66 17.85 25.75
CA PHE A 177 35.02 19.23 25.44
C PHE A 177 34.33 20.24 26.37
N LYS A 178 33.02 20.03 26.64
CA LYS A 178 32.25 20.88 27.56
C LYS A 178 32.83 20.86 28.98
N ASN A 179 33.25 19.68 29.46
CA ASN A 179 33.85 19.52 30.78
C ASN A 179 35.21 20.23 30.86
N GLU A 180 36.08 20.05 29.86
CA GLU A 180 37.39 20.71 29.78
C GLU A 180 37.26 22.24 29.72
N LEU A 181 36.30 22.73 28.94
CA LEU A 181 36.01 24.16 28.85
C LEU A 181 35.56 24.72 30.20
N THR A 182 34.69 23.99 30.91
CA THR A 182 34.19 24.40 32.23
C THR A 182 35.32 24.44 33.27
N GLN A 183 36.20 23.44 33.28
CA GLN A 183 37.39 23.41 34.14
C GLN A 183 38.34 24.57 33.85
N THR A 184 38.56 24.87 32.57
CA THR A 184 39.43 25.97 32.13
C THR A 184 38.88 27.33 32.56
N ILE A 185 37.56 27.54 32.41
CA ILE A 185 36.90 28.77 32.86
C ILE A 185 37.06 28.93 34.37
N ALA A 186 36.76 27.89 35.15
CA ALA A 186 36.89 27.92 36.61
C ALA A 186 38.32 28.26 37.06
N TYR A 187 39.33 27.69 36.41
CA TYR A 187 40.74 27.99 36.68
C TYR A 187 41.11 29.45 36.39
N VAL A 188 40.63 30.01 35.27
CA VAL A 188 40.87 31.42 34.92
C VAL A 188 40.19 32.37 35.91
N GLU A 189 38.98 32.03 36.36
CA GLU A 189 38.27 32.79 37.40
C GLU A 189 39.03 32.80 38.73
N GLU A 190 39.55 31.66 39.17
CA GLU A 190 40.37 31.54 40.38
C GLU A 190 41.66 32.39 40.31
N LEU A 191 42.34 32.39 39.15
CA LEU A 191 43.52 33.23 38.91
C LEU A 191 43.18 34.72 38.96
N SER A 192 42.03 35.11 38.38
CA SER A 192 41.55 36.49 38.38
C SER A 192 41.28 36.98 39.80
N ASP A 193 40.60 36.17 40.62
CA ASP A 193 40.28 36.53 42.00
C ASP A 193 41.52 36.56 42.89
N THR A 194 42.46 35.63 42.68
CA THR A 194 43.78 35.67 43.34
C THR A 194 44.51 36.97 43.02
N SER A 195 44.50 37.39 41.75
CA SER A 195 45.13 38.64 41.31
C SER A 195 44.49 39.88 41.95
N LYS A 196 43.15 39.95 42.02
CA LYS A 196 42.43 41.03 42.71
C LYS A 196 42.78 41.12 44.20
N ASN A 197 42.91 39.97 44.87
CA ASN A 197 43.26 39.91 46.29
C ASN A 197 44.70 40.38 46.55
N VAL A 198 45.65 40.10 45.65
CA VAL A 198 47.03 40.61 45.74
C VAL A 198 47.07 42.13 45.60
N ILE A 199 46.27 42.71 44.69
CA ILE A 199 46.18 44.17 44.50
C ILE A 199 45.63 44.85 45.77
N ARG A 200 44.53 44.34 46.34
CA ARG A 200 43.93 44.90 47.58
C ARG A 200 44.88 44.89 48.78
N LYS A 201 45.75 43.89 48.91
CA LYS A 201 46.75 43.83 49.99
C LYS A 201 47.89 44.83 49.85
N ARG A 202 48.07 45.44 48.67
CA ARG A 202 49.15 46.40 48.38
C ARG A 202 48.70 47.87 48.51
N GLU A 203 47.41 48.16 48.64
CA GLU A 203 46.95 49.51 48.98
C GLU A 203 47.32 49.82 50.44
N PRO A 204 48.24 50.76 50.70
CA PRO A 204 48.58 51.15 52.06
C PRO A 204 47.35 51.79 52.71
N ALA A 205 47.06 51.45 53.96
CA ALA A 205 46.04 52.15 54.75
C ALA A 205 46.34 53.65 54.70
N GLN A 206 45.52 54.42 53.98
CA GLN A 206 45.58 55.86 54.02
C GLN A 206 45.36 56.27 55.47
N VAL A 207 46.45 56.75 56.07
CA VAL A 207 46.46 57.40 57.37
C VAL A 207 45.50 58.59 57.25
N SER A 208 44.33 58.50 57.90
CA SER A 208 43.48 59.67 58.11
C SER A 208 44.27 60.64 58.99
N GLN A 209 44.81 61.68 58.39
CA GLN A 209 45.26 62.84 59.13
C GLN A 209 44.03 63.70 59.40
N ASP A 210 43.50 63.56 60.61
CA ASP A 210 42.73 64.61 61.28
C ASP A 210 43.69 65.76 61.62
N ALA A 211 43.46 66.93 61.03
CA ALA A 211 43.80 68.26 61.57
C ALA A 211 43.12 69.35 60.72
#